data_AF-A0A3N5X4G3-F1
#
_entry.id   AF-A0A3N5X4G3-F1
#
_cell.length_a   1.000
_cell.length_b   1.000
_cell.length_c   1.000
_cell.angle_alpha   90.00
_cell.angle_beta   90.00
_cell.angle_gamma   90.00
#
_symmetry.space_group_name_H-M   'P 1'
#
loop_
_entity.id
_entity.type
_entity.pdbx_description
1 polymer ?
#
loop_
_entity_poly.entity_id
_entity_poly.type
_entity_poly.pdbx_seq_one_letter_code
_entity_poly.pdbx_strand_id
1 'polypeptide(L)'
;MQPILTPEIEAVLRRYMEIQQEERRIQEEKRSLQFTLFEHLKDAPGREWHVTVADRRVKVIHEESTRVTYNEKMLATRLGDRYLEILAVDPKKLREHERLVEPYLRPVLLQIGTPDRDRIRKGIETGLFSSEDFKGAFVRTVKPFIAVSVGLSTTAL
;
A
#
# COMPACT_ATOMS: atom_id res chain seq x y z
N MET A 1 -25.56 -6.86 -19.20
CA MET A 1 -25.24 -6.02 -20.38
C MET A 1 -23.88 -5.40 -20.15
N GLN A 2 -23.00 -5.42 -21.15
CA GLN A 2 -21.76 -4.65 -21.10
C GLN A 2 -22.05 -3.18 -21.41
N PRO A 3 -21.33 -2.23 -20.78
CA PRO A 3 -21.44 -0.82 -21.13
C PRO A 3 -21.01 -0.63 -22.59
N ILE A 4 -21.76 0.19 -23.33
CA ILE A 4 -21.45 0.52 -24.72
C ILE A 4 -20.29 1.52 -24.70
N LEU A 5 -19.23 1.23 -25.46
CA LEU A 5 -18.16 2.19 -25.70
C LEU A 5 -18.68 3.28 -26.63
N THR A 6 -19.13 4.39 -26.06
CA THR A 6 -19.48 5.58 -26.84
C THR A 6 -18.20 6.31 -27.27
N PRO A 7 -18.24 7.12 -28.35
CA PRO A 7 -17.10 7.94 -28.77
C PRO A 7 -16.57 8.86 -27.65
N GLU A 8 -17.46 9.36 -26.80
CA GLU A 8 -17.12 10.20 -25.65
C GLU A 8 -16.30 9.42 -24.61
N ILE A 9 -16.73 8.21 -24.24
CA ILE A 9 -16.01 7.36 -23.28
C ILE A 9 -14.69 6.85 -23.87
N GLU A 10 -14.66 6.58 -25.18
CA GLU A 10 -13.43 6.25 -25.88
C GLU A 10 -12.40 7.39 -25.80
N ALA A 11 -12.84 8.64 -26.02
CA ALA A 11 -11.98 9.82 -25.88
C ALA A 11 -11.45 9.98 -24.45
N VAL A 12 -12.28 9.74 -23.43
CA VAL A 12 -11.87 9.75 -22.02
C VAL A 12 -10.80 8.69 -21.75
N LEU A 13 -10.99 7.45 -22.23
CA LEU A 13 -10.02 6.37 -22.04
C LEU A 13 -8.70 6.65 -22.76
N ARG A 14 -8.74 7.17 -23.99
CA ARG A 14 -7.55 7.60 -24.73
C ARG A 14 -6.76 8.64 -23.96
N ARG A 15 -7.42 9.70 -23.47
CA ARG A 15 -6.76 10.75 -22.69
C ARG A 15 -6.19 10.22 -21.38
N TYR A 16 -6.92 9.33 -20.71
CA TYR A 16 -6.45 8.70 -19.48
C TYR A 16 -5.18 7.88 -19.73
N MET A 17 -5.13 7.09 -20.81
CA MET A 17 -3.95 6.31 -21.20
C MET A 17 -2.74 7.18 -21.54
N GLU A 18 -2.93 8.31 -22.22
CA GLU A 18 -1.86 9.29 -22.49
C GLU A 18 -1.28 9.84 -21.19
N ILE A 19 -2.14 10.23 -20.24
CA ILE A 19 -1.70 10.73 -18.92
C ILE A 19 -0.92 9.64 -18.19
N GLN A 20 -1.35 8.38 -18.21
CA GLN A 20 -0.60 7.28 -17.61
C GLN A 20 0.79 7.06 -18.23
N GLN A 21 0.97 7.37 -19.51
CA GLN A 21 2.28 7.32 -20.15
C GLN A 21 3.15 8.51 -19.72
N GLU A 22 2.58 9.70 -19.69
CA GLU A 22 3.26 10.91 -19.25
C GLU A 22 3.69 10.82 -17.78
N GLU A 23 2.83 10.33 -16.90
CA GLU A 23 3.15 10.08 -15.49
C GLU A 23 4.33 9.12 -15.34
N ARG A 24 4.37 8.04 -16.14
CA ARG A 24 5.50 7.11 -16.15
C ARG A 24 6.80 7.82 -16.53
N ARG A 25 6.78 8.60 -17.62
CA ARG A 25 7.94 9.38 -18.08
C ARG A 25 8.42 10.37 -17.02
N ILE A 26 7.51 11.15 -16.42
CA ILE A 26 7.84 12.11 -15.36
C ILE A 26 8.42 11.40 -14.13
N GLN A 27 7.90 10.23 -13.77
CA GLN A 27 8.45 9.46 -12.64
C GLN A 27 9.86 8.94 -12.92
N GLU A 28 10.13 8.49 -14.15
CA GLU A 28 11.48 8.09 -14.58
C GLU A 28 12.45 9.26 -14.55
N GLU A 29 12.05 10.42 -15.10
CA GLU A 29 12.84 11.64 -15.07
C GLU A 29 13.13 12.08 -13.62
N LYS A 30 12.10 12.12 -12.77
CA LYS A 30 12.24 12.45 -11.36
C LYS A 30 13.24 11.52 -10.64
N ARG A 31 13.19 10.21 -10.92
CA ARG A 31 14.15 9.24 -10.34
C ARG A 31 15.58 9.53 -10.80
N SER A 32 15.78 9.86 -12.08
CA SER A 32 17.08 10.23 -12.62
C SER A 32 17.65 11.48 -11.94
N LEU A 33 16.82 12.50 -11.74
CA LEU A 33 17.20 13.73 -11.02
C LEU A 33 17.54 13.45 -9.55
N GLN A 34 16.74 12.61 -8.88
CA GLN A 34 17.01 12.20 -7.50
C GLN A 34 18.34 11.45 -7.37
N PHE A 35 18.63 10.54 -8.29
CA PHE A 35 19.91 9.84 -8.31
C PHE A 35 21.09 10.80 -8.51
N THR A 36 20.95 11.75 -9.42
CA THR A 36 21.97 12.79 -9.66
C THR A 36 22.21 13.64 -8.40
N LEU A 37 21.15 14.04 -7.69
CA LEU A 37 21.25 14.76 -6.43
C LEU A 37 21.89 13.92 -5.31
N PHE A 38 21.56 12.63 -5.24
CA PHE A 38 22.18 11.72 -4.27
C PHE A 38 23.68 11.58 -4.51
N GLU A 39 24.11 11.33 -5.76
CA GLU A 39 25.53 11.20 -6.10
C GLU A 39 26.33 12.47 -5.78
N HIS A 40 25.70 13.64 -5.90
CA HIS A 40 26.32 14.92 -5.52
C HIS A 40 26.49 15.09 -4.00
N LEU A 41 25.56 14.56 -3.21
CA LEU A 41 25.50 14.77 -1.76
C LEU A 41 26.06 13.61 -0.93
N LYS A 42 26.31 12.43 -1.51
CA LYS A 42 26.70 11.23 -0.76
C LYS A 42 27.94 11.40 0.12
N ASP A 43 28.89 12.24 -0.29
CA ASP A 43 30.13 12.52 0.45
C ASP A 43 30.06 13.84 1.26
N ALA A 44 28.93 14.55 1.22
CA ALA A 44 28.75 15.80 1.92
C ALA A 44 28.51 15.56 3.43
N PRO A 45 29.06 16.41 4.32
CA PRO A 45 28.83 16.29 5.75
C PRO A 45 27.39 16.69 6.11
N GLY A 46 26.69 15.81 6.84
CA GLY A 46 25.30 16.01 7.25
C GLY A 46 24.33 15.17 6.42
N ARG A 47 23.05 15.15 6.82
CA ARG A 47 21.96 14.44 6.10
C ARG A 47 21.00 15.40 5.39
N GLU A 48 21.19 16.69 5.61
CA GLU A 48 20.25 17.73 5.23
C GLU A 48 21.00 18.90 4.60
N TRP A 49 20.49 19.36 3.46
CA TRP A 49 21.02 20.49 2.72
C TRP A 49 19.90 21.48 2.41
N HIS A 50 20.06 22.71 2.89
CA HIS A 50 19.14 23.81 2.60
C HIS A 50 19.73 24.72 1.53
N VAL A 51 19.00 24.92 0.43
CA VAL A 51 19.43 25.73 -0.71
C VAL A 51 18.27 26.58 -1.22
N THR A 52 18.55 27.73 -1.83
CA THR A 52 17.55 28.53 -2.51
C THR A 52 17.69 28.35 -4.02
N VAL A 53 16.61 27.97 -4.70
CA VAL A 53 16.54 27.83 -6.17
C VAL A 53 15.39 28.68 -6.69
N ALA A 54 15.69 29.66 -7.56
CA ALA A 54 14.69 30.59 -8.11
C ALA A 54 13.74 31.16 -7.03
N ASP A 55 14.32 31.76 -5.99
CA ASP A 55 13.64 32.36 -4.84
C ASP A 55 12.83 31.40 -3.96
N ARG A 56 12.97 30.09 -4.16
CA ARG A 56 12.34 29.06 -3.32
C ARG A 56 13.38 28.40 -2.43
N ARG A 57 13.11 28.39 -1.12
CA ARG A 57 13.89 27.58 -0.17
C ARG A 57 13.53 26.12 -0.35
N VAL A 58 14.54 25.30 -0.63
CA VAL A 58 14.46 23.86 -0.83
C VAL A 58 15.24 23.19 0.29
N LYS A 59 14.62 22.20 0.92
CA LYS A 59 15.27 21.26 1.84
C LYS A 59 15.48 19.95 1.10
N VAL A 60 16.73 19.54 0.96
CA VAL A 60 17.12 18.24 0.40
C VAL A 60 17.59 17.37 1.57
N ILE A 61 16.97 16.21 1.74
CA ILE A 61 17.43 15.19 2.69
C ILE A 61 18.04 14.07 1.88
N HIS A 62 19.28 13.68 2.21
CA HIS A 62 19.92 12.50 1.63
C HIS A 62 20.27 11.53 2.76
N GLU A 63 19.83 10.29 2.60
CA GLU A 63 20.16 9.19 3.48
C GLU A 63 20.38 7.95 2.62
N GLU A 64 21.49 7.27 2.84
CA GLU A 64 21.71 5.95 2.28
C GLU A 64 21.08 4.94 3.23
N SER A 65 19.97 4.34 2.81
CA SER A 65 19.36 3.24 3.55
C SER A 65 19.79 1.92 2.92
N THR A 66 20.61 1.14 3.62
CA THR A 66 20.90 -0.23 3.21
C THR A 66 19.67 -1.11 3.46
N ARG A 67 19.04 -1.58 2.37
CA ARG A 67 17.98 -2.59 2.48
C ARG A 67 18.61 -3.98 2.58
N VAL A 68 18.68 -4.51 3.80
CA VAL A 68 19.08 -5.91 4.01
C VAL A 68 17.85 -6.80 3.86
N THR A 69 17.94 -7.83 3.01
CA THR A 69 16.91 -8.87 2.88
C THR A 69 17.48 -10.17 3.39
N TYR A 70 16.83 -10.77 4.39
CA TYR A 70 17.30 -11.98 5.03
C TYR A 70 16.67 -13.24 4.43
N ASN A 71 17.47 -14.30 4.29
CA ASN A 71 16.94 -15.63 3.98
C ASN A 71 16.45 -16.28 5.28
N GLU A 72 15.15 -16.17 5.54
CA GLU A 72 14.51 -16.67 6.76
C GLU A 72 14.73 -18.17 6.99
N LYS A 73 14.65 -19.01 5.94
CA LYS A 73 14.86 -20.45 6.08
C LYS A 73 16.27 -20.76 6.56
N MET A 74 17.26 -20.11 5.96
CA MET A 74 18.66 -20.28 6.34
C MET A 74 18.94 -19.76 7.75
N LEU A 75 18.31 -18.64 8.15
CA LEU A 75 18.43 -18.11 9.51
C LEU A 75 17.79 -19.05 10.53
N ALA A 76 16.60 -19.58 10.26
CA ALA A 76 15.93 -20.53 11.14
C ALA A 76 16.81 -21.77 11.37
N THR A 77 17.43 -22.33 10.31
CA THR A 77 18.35 -23.46 10.44
C THR A 77 19.59 -23.13 11.26
N ARG A 78 20.19 -21.95 11.07
CA ARG A 78 21.45 -21.57 11.74
C ARG A 78 21.26 -21.15 13.19
N LEU A 79 20.15 -20.49 13.49
CA LEU A 79 19.89 -19.91 14.81
C LEU A 79 19.14 -20.88 15.73
N GLY A 80 18.42 -21.85 15.18
CA GLY A 80 17.59 -22.77 15.95
C GLY A 80 16.58 -22.00 16.78
N ASP A 81 16.47 -22.34 18.07
CA ASP A 81 15.52 -21.71 19.00
C ASP A 81 15.75 -20.20 19.16
N ARG A 82 17.00 -19.74 19.01
CA ARG A 82 17.34 -18.31 19.06
C ARG A 82 16.76 -17.50 17.91
N TYR A 83 16.22 -18.16 16.89
CA TYR A 83 15.53 -17.48 15.79
C TYR A 83 14.34 -16.65 16.29
N LEU A 84 13.65 -17.12 17.35
CA LEU A 84 12.50 -16.41 17.90
C LEU A 84 12.86 -15.02 18.45
N GLU A 85 14.07 -14.84 18.99
CA GLU A 85 14.55 -13.58 19.57
C GLU A 85 14.71 -12.46 18.54
N ILE A 86 14.84 -12.80 17.25
CA ILE A 86 15.02 -11.82 16.16
C ILE A 86 13.73 -11.60 15.36
N LEU A 87 12.65 -12.33 15.68
CA LEU A 87 11.38 -12.15 15.01
C LEU A 87 10.62 -10.97 15.62
N ALA A 88 10.02 -10.18 14.74
CA ALA A 88 9.02 -9.18 15.08
C ALA A 88 7.68 -9.57 14.46
N VAL A 89 6.60 -8.97 14.95
CA VAL A 89 5.28 -9.14 14.33
C VAL A 89 5.32 -8.62 12.90
N ASP A 90 5.06 -9.51 11.95
CA ASP A 90 4.90 -9.19 10.54
C ASP A 90 3.39 -9.04 10.23
N PRO A 91 2.88 -7.83 9.95
CA PRO A 91 1.45 -7.61 9.69
C PRO A 91 0.93 -8.38 8.47
N LYS A 92 1.78 -8.70 7.49
CA LYS A 92 1.39 -9.50 6.33
C LYS A 92 1.19 -10.95 6.75
N LYS A 93 2.17 -11.57 7.41
CA LYS A 93 2.06 -12.95 7.90
C LYS A 93 0.95 -13.11 8.94
N LEU A 94 0.74 -12.10 9.79
CA LEU A 94 -0.35 -12.06 10.77
C LEU A 94 -1.72 -12.13 10.07
N ARG A 95 -1.93 -11.38 8.99
CA ARG A 95 -3.17 -11.44 8.19
C ARG A 95 -3.31 -12.77 7.46
N GLU A 96 -2.24 -13.30 6.89
CA GLU A 96 -2.25 -14.60 6.21
C GLU A 96 -2.62 -15.76 7.16
N HIS A 97 -2.27 -15.63 8.45
CA HIS A 97 -2.50 -16.62 9.49
C HIS A 97 -3.52 -16.17 10.54
N GLU A 98 -4.44 -15.25 10.19
CA GLU A 98 -5.35 -14.60 11.14
C GLU A 98 -6.10 -15.61 12.02
N ARG A 99 -6.59 -16.70 11.43
CA ARG A 99 -7.32 -17.76 12.16
C ARG A 99 -6.53 -18.41 13.29
N LEU A 100 -5.20 -18.51 13.15
CA LEU A 100 -4.34 -19.07 14.19
C LEU A 100 -4.12 -18.09 15.33
N VAL A 101 -4.11 -16.79 15.03
CA VAL A 101 -3.76 -15.73 16.01
C VAL A 101 -5.00 -15.13 16.69
N GLU A 102 -6.15 -15.14 16.02
CA GLU A 102 -7.40 -14.56 16.53
C GLU A 102 -7.78 -14.98 17.96
N PRO A 103 -7.68 -16.27 18.38
CA PRO A 103 -8.00 -16.67 19.75
C PRO A 103 -7.16 -15.94 20.81
N TYR A 104 -5.90 -15.65 20.50
CA TYR A 104 -4.97 -14.93 21.39
C TYR A 104 -5.24 -13.43 21.43
N LEU A 105 -5.84 -12.87 20.38
CA LEU A 105 -6.21 -11.45 20.32
C LEU A 105 -7.56 -11.17 21.01
N ARG A 106 -8.42 -12.17 21.20
CA ARG A 106 -9.76 -12.00 21.80
C ARG A 106 -9.76 -11.18 23.09
N PRO A 107 -8.85 -11.39 24.06
CA PRO A 107 -8.86 -10.63 25.32
C PRO A 107 -8.64 -9.12 25.15
N VAL A 108 -8.02 -8.70 24.02
CA VAL A 108 -7.64 -7.29 23.78
C VAL A 108 -8.41 -6.64 22.63
N LEU A 109 -9.37 -7.34 22.00
CA LEU A 109 -10.11 -6.83 20.84
C LEU A 109 -10.86 -5.51 21.10
N LEU A 110 -11.24 -5.20 22.34
CA LEU A 110 -11.86 -3.91 22.67
C LEU A 110 -10.91 -2.72 22.44
N GLN A 111 -9.59 -2.94 22.50
CA GLN A 111 -8.58 -1.87 22.36
C GLN A 111 -8.07 -1.75 20.93
N ILE A 112 -7.97 -2.87 20.22
CA ILE A 112 -7.34 -2.93 18.88
C ILE A 112 -8.34 -3.20 17.75
N GLY A 113 -9.58 -3.54 18.09
CA GLY A 113 -10.60 -3.94 17.12
C GLY A 113 -11.30 -2.76 16.48
N THR A 114 -11.92 -3.02 15.34
CA THR A 114 -12.86 -2.13 14.66
C THR A 114 -14.04 -2.97 14.19
N PRO A 115 -15.28 -2.42 14.20
CA PRO A 115 -16.44 -3.10 13.65
C PRO A 115 -16.19 -3.59 12.22
N ASP A 116 -16.36 -4.89 11.99
CA ASP A 116 -16.20 -5.52 10.68
C ASP A 116 -17.55 -5.77 10.01
N ARG A 117 -17.66 -5.35 8.75
CA ARG A 117 -18.91 -5.42 7.98
C ARG A 117 -19.39 -6.86 7.80
N ASP A 118 -18.47 -7.79 7.53
CA ASP A 118 -18.85 -9.18 7.26
C ASP A 118 -19.29 -9.90 8.53
N ARG A 119 -18.64 -9.61 9.68
CA ARG A 119 -19.08 -10.10 10.99
C ARG A 119 -20.45 -9.55 11.37
N ILE A 120 -20.70 -8.25 11.17
CA ILE A 120 -22.01 -7.64 11.43
C ILE A 120 -23.08 -8.28 10.54
N ARG A 121 -22.83 -8.39 9.23
CA ARG A 121 -23.78 -9.01 8.28
C ARG A 121 -24.13 -10.43 8.71
N LYS A 122 -23.13 -11.27 9.00
CA LYS A 122 -23.34 -12.64 9.47
C LYS A 122 -24.10 -12.67 10.80
N GLY A 123 -23.81 -11.74 11.71
CA GLY A 123 -24.53 -11.61 12.99
C GLY A 123 -26.01 -11.30 12.78
N ILE A 124 -26.35 -10.43 11.83
CA ILE A 124 -27.75 -10.15 11.47
C ILE A 124 -28.41 -11.36 10.79
N GLU A 125 -27.74 -11.99 9.83
CA GLU A 125 -28.24 -13.19 9.13
C GLU A 125 -28.52 -14.36 10.08
N THR A 126 -27.74 -14.46 11.17
CA THR A 126 -27.88 -15.52 12.18
C THR A 126 -28.76 -15.12 13.37
N GLY A 127 -29.29 -13.88 13.39
CA GLY A 127 -30.14 -13.39 14.48
C GLY A 127 -29.39 -13.02 15.77
N LEU A 128 -28.05 -12.94 15.74
CA LEU A 128 -27.23 -12.49 16.87
C LEU A 128 -27.42 -10.99 17.15
N PHE A 129 -27.68 -10.20 16.11
CA PHE A 129 -28.01 -8.77 16.18
C PHE A 129 -29.18 -8.45 15.24
N SER A 130 -29.83 -7.33 15.45
CA SER A 130 -30.84 -6.76 14.55
C SER A 130 -30.27 -5.55 13.79
N SER A 131 -30.87 -5.19 12.65
CA SER A 131 -30.50 -3.97 11.93
C SER A 131 -30.73 -2.69 12.74
N GLU A 132 -31.69 -2.71 13.67
CA GLU A 132 -31.97 -1.56 14.54
C GLU A 132 -30.84 -1.29 15.54
N ASP A 133 -30.08 -2.32 15.94
CA ASP A 133 -28.95 -2.19 16.88
C ASP A 133 -27.82 -1.28 16.34
N PHE A 134 -27.77 -1.09 15.02
CA PHE A 134 -26.75 -0.27 14.34
C PHE A 134 -27.30 1.08 13.84
N LYS A 135 -28.57 1.37 14.07
CA LYS A 135 -29.22 2.58 13.54
C LYS A 135 -28.63 3.83 14.17
N GLY A 136 -28.21 4.78 13.33
CA GLY A 136 -27.55 6.02 13.78
C GLY A 136 -26.07 5.85 14.15
N ALA A 137 -25.52 4.64 14.09
CA ALA A 137 -24.14 4.32 14.45
C ALA A 137 -23.21 4.14 13.23
N PHE A 138 -23.62 4.57 12.03
CA PHE A 138 -22.80 4.50 10.83
C PHE A 138 -23.03 5.70 9.89
N VAL A 139 -21.99 6.02 9.10
CA VAL A 139 -22.09 6.95 7.98
C VAL A 139 -21.83 6.18 6.70
N ARG A 140 -22.78 6.25 5.75
CA ARG A 140 -22.62 5.63 4.44
C ARG A 140 -21.93 6.60 3.49
N THR A 141 -20.67 6.34 3.16
CA THR A 141 -19.95 7.06 2.10
C THR A 141 -19.80 6.16 0.88
N VAL A 142 -20.27 6.59 -0.28
CA VAL A 142 -20.03 5.92 -1.56
C VAL A 142 -18.84 6.60 -2.22
N LYS A 143 -17.73 5.86 -2.38
CA LYS A 143 -16.58 6.32 -3.15
C LYS A 143 -16.57 5.61 -4.51
N PRO A 144 -16.70 6.33 -5.63
CA PRO A 144 -16.53 5.71 -6.93
C PRO A 144 -15.08 5.22 -7.07
N PHE A 145 -14.91 3.99 -7.56
CA PHE A 145 -13.62 3.39 -7.84
C PHE A 145 -13.58 3.00 -9.32
N ILE A 146 -12.58 3.50 -10.03
CA ILE A 146 -12.28 3.14 -11.41
C ILE A 146 -10.80 2.80 -11.46
N ALA A 147 -10.47 1.61 -11.97
CA ALA A 147 -9.11 1.21 -12.29
C ALA A 147 -9.04 0.89 -13.78
N VAL A 148 -8.08 1.49 -14.48
CA VAL A 148 -7.82 1.24 -15.90
C VAL A 148 -6.40 0.71 -16.03
N SER A 149 -6.28 -0.49 -16.57
CA SER A 149 -5.02 -1.16 -16.84
C SER A 149 -4.92 -1.50 -18.32
N VAL A 150 -3.76 -1.25 -18.93
CA VAL A 150 -3.49 -1.69 -20.30
C VAL A 150 -2.99 -3.14 -20.25
N GLY A 151 -3.75 -4.06 -20.83
CA GLY A 151 -3.34 -5.46 -20.95
C GLY A 151 -2.21 -5.62 -21.98
N LEU A 152 -1.30 -6.57 -21.75
CA LEU A 152 -0.40 -7.05 -22.79
C LEU A 152 -1.19 -8.03 -23.66
N SER A 153 -1.44 -7.69 -24.91
CA SER A 153 -1.92 -8.66 -25.89
C SER A 153 -0.79 -9.64 -26.19
N THR A 154 -0.89 -10.85 -25.66
CA THR A 154 -0.05 -11.97 -26.09
C THR A 154 -0.46 -12.34 -27.51
N THR A 155 0.18 -11.75 -28.52
CA THR A 155 0.09 -12.24 -29.88
C THR A 155 0.85 -13.57 -29.91
N ALA A 156 0.12 -14.68 -29.84
CA ALA A 156 0.67 -16.00 -30.11
C ALA A 156 1.15 -16.03 -31.58
N LEU A 157 2.42 -16.39 -31.76
CA LEU A 157 2.99 -16.79 -33.05
C LEU A 157 2.52 -18.21 -33.40
#